data_AF-A0A496P7X3-F1
#
_entry.id   AF-A0A496P7X3-F1
#
_cell.length_a   1.000
_cell.length_b   1.000
_cell.length_c   1.000
_cell.angle_alpha   90.00
_cell.angle_beta   90.00
_cell.angle_gamma   90.00
#
_symmetry.space_group_name_H-M   'P 1'
#
loop_
_entity.id
_entity.type
_entity.pdbx_description
1 polymer ?
#
loop_
_entity_poly.entity_id
_entity_poly.type
_entity_poly.pdbx_seq_one_letter_code
_entity_poly.pdbx_strand_id
1 'polypeptide(L)'
;MESMFAIIAKELGVKPGQVESAVTLLDEGNTVPFIARYRKEVTGELQDEQLRTIEERIKYLRNLETRRQEIINAITEQEKMTDELMASLMKAVKLQELEDLYLPYRPKKRTRAMIARERGLEPLADMILNDTVTSGNPLDIAREYISEEVPTPEDAIQGASDIVAEIVSDSADFRATLRKRMWKEGFIQAELVEDNEHKDQFLQYNEYAEPVRQMPSHRILAVNRGEKLGALKLALTVPDESYIQYMVHGITKNEQSIFSDVKASAVADAYKRLIFPALERDIRNELTESADEQAIKVFGVNLKNLLLQPPLAGHVIMGLDPGYRTGCKMAIIDAQGNVLDYGAYYLTNSEKLKQEAQKKLAEKIRKFNVTLLSIGNGTASYETEQFASKMIEEEKLDCHYIITNEAGASVYSASKLAIDELPDLDVTIRGAVSIARRVQDPLAESVKIDPKSIGVGQYQHDV
;
A
#
# COMPACT_ATOMS: atom_id res chain seq x y z
N MET A 1 -24.62 -22.33 -1.24
CA MET A 1 -23.52 -21.37 -1.02
C MET A 1 -23.59 -20.93 0.43
N GLU A 2 -22.47 -20.89 1.14
CA GLU A 2 -22.43 -20.39 2.52
C GLU A 2 -22.77 -18.88 2.49
N SER A 3 -23.63 -18.41 3.40
CA SER A 3 -24.01 -16.99 3.39
C SER A 3 -22.79 -16.12 3.74
N MET A 4 -22.75 -14.87 3.24
CA MET A 4 -21.68 -13.92 3.57
C MET A 4 -21.48 -13.79 5.09
N PHE A 5 -22.57 -13.85 5.85
CA PHE A 5 -22.54 -13.80 7.31
C PHE A 5 -21.84 -15.02 7.94
N ALA A 6 -22.03 -16.21 7.38
CA ALA A 6 -21.39 -17.43 7.87
C ALA A 6 -19.87 -17.43 7.61
N ILE A 7 -19.43 -16.90 6.46
CA ILE A 7 -18.01 -16.71 6.14
C ILE A 7 -17.35 -15.81 7.19
N ILE A 8 -17.90 -14.61 7.39
CA ILE A 8 -17.37 -13.63 8.37
C ILE A 8 -17.41 -14.21 9.80
N ALA A 9 -18.48 -14.91 10.15
CA ALA A 9 -18.63 -15.52 11.46
C ALA A 9 -17.55 -16.56 11.75
N LYS A 10 -17.20 -17.38 10.74
CA LYS A 10 -16.12 -18.36 10.84
C LYS A 10 -14.74 -17.71 10.96
N GLU A 11 -14.49 -16.63 10.22
CA GLU A 11 -13.24 -15.86 10.30
C GLU A 11 -13.02 -15.24 11.69
N LEU A 12 -14.10 -14.75 12.31
CA LEU A 12 -14.05 -14.08 13.62
C LEU A 12 -14.28 -15.00 14.82
N GLY A 13 -14.68 -16.26 14.59
CA GLY A 13 -15.05 -17.20 15.65
C GLY A 13 -16.33 -16.79 16.41
N VAL A 14 -17.27 -16.14 15.73
CA VAL A 14 -18.55 -15.66 16.30
C VAL A 14 -19.75 -16.37 15.64
N LYS A 15 -20.98 -16.08 16.08
CA LYS A 15 -22.19 -16.67 15.48
C LYS A 15 -22.64 -15.87 14.24
N PRO A 16 -23.14 -16.53 13.18
CA PRO A 16 -23.67 -15.84 12.00
C PRO A 16 -24.74 -14.79 12.30
N GLY A 17 -25.64 -15.06 13.24
CA GLY A 17 -26.68 -14.10 13.65
C GLY A 17 -26.13 -12.82 14.30
N GLN A 18 -24.94 -12.88 14.92
CA GLN A 18 -24.27 -11.68 15.45
C GLN A 18 -23.76 -10.80 14.32
N VAL A 19 -23.17 -11.43 13.29
CA VAL A 19 -22.71 -10.73 12.08
C VAL A 19 -23.88 -10.12 11.33
N GLU A 20 -24.96 -10.87 11.12
CA GLU A 20 -26.17 -10.37 10.44
C GLU A 20 -26.76 -9.15 11.15
N SER A 21 -26.86 -9.19 12.48
CA SER A 21 -27.34 -8.07 13.29
C SER A 21 -26.42 -6.85 13.19
N ALA A 22 -25.11 -7.05 13.23
CA ALA A 22 -24.13 -5.98 13.07
C ALA A 22 -24.18 -5.35 11.66
N VAL A 23 -24.26 -6.16 10.60
CA VAL A 23 -24.37 -5.68 9.22
C VAL A 23 -25.65 -4.89 9.01
N THR A 24 -26.78 -5.35 9.54
CA THR A 24 -28.06 -4.62 9.46
C THR A 24 -27.93 -3.22 10.07
N LEU A 25 -27.34 -3.11 11.25
CA LEU A 25 -27.12 -1.81 11.90
C LEU A 25 -26.16 -0.91 11.09
N LEU A 26 -25.12 -1.48 10.49
CA LEU A 26 -24.20 -0.73 9.62
C LEU A 26 -24.90 -0.21 8.36
N ASP A 27 -25.76 -1.02 7.75
CA ASP A 27 -26.55 -0.64 6.56
C ASP A 27 -27.58 0.45 6.86
N GLU A 28 -28.09 0.50 8.09
CA GLU A 28 -28.93 1.60 8.60
C GLU A 28 -28.14 2.91 8.84
N GLY A 29 -26.82 2.92 8.62
CA GLY A 29 -25.95 4.07 8.79
C GLY A 29 -25.42 4.27 10.21
N ASN A 30 -25.57 3.28 11.10
CA ASN A 30 -24.99 3.36 12.43
C ASN A 30 -23.46 3.19 12.35
N THR A 31 -22.72 4.00 13.11
CA THR A 31 -21.25 3.90 13.16
C THR A 31 -20.80 2.77 14.08
N VAL A 32 -19.61 2.21 13.84
CA VAL A 32 -19.03 1.19 14.74
C VAL A 32 -19.01 1.64 16.22
N PRO A 33 -18.57 2.86 16.59
CA PRO A 33 -18.62 3.31 17.98
C PRO A 33 -20.05 3.39 18.55
N PHE A 34 -21.04 3.74 17.72
CA PHE A 34 -22.43 3.76 18.15
C PHE A 34 -22.95 2.35 18.43
N ILE A 35 -22.69 1.39 17.53
CA ILE A 35 -23.11 0.00 17.68
C ILE A 35 -22.43 -0.61 18.92
N ALA A 36 -21.11 -0.44 19.02
CA ALA A 36 -20.30 -0.96 20.12
C ALA A 36 -20.75 -0.41 21.48
N ARG A 37 -21.31 0.80 21.56
CA ARG A 37 -21.73 1.41 22.82
C ARG A 37 -23.20 1.21 23.15
N TYR A 38 -24.08 1.33 22.17
CA TYR A 38 -25.53 1.44 22.36
C TYR A 38 -26.34 0.29 21.78
N ARG A 39 -25.69 -0.68 21.11
CA ARG A 39 -26.35 -1.85 20.49
C ARG A 39 -25.64 -3.18 20.84
N LYS A 40 -24.91 -3.23 21.96
CA LYS A 40 -24.19 -4.43 22.41
C LYS A 40 -25.08 -5.67 22.52
N GLU A 41 -26.26 -5.54 23.11
CA GLU A 41 -27.17 -6.67 23.31
C GLU A 41 -27.67 -7.24 21.98
N VAL A 42 -27.94 -6.36 21.00
CA VAL A 42 -28.43 -6.73 19.67
C VAL A 42 -27.37 -7.51 18.89
N THR A 43 -26.09 -7.17 19.05
CA THR A 43 -24.99 -7.86 18.37
C THR A 43 -24.41 -9.03 19.18
N GLY A 44 -24.91 -9.29 20.39
CA GLY A 44 -24.34 -10.30 21.29
C GLY A 44 -22.93 -9.95 21.80
N GLU A 45 -22.72 -8.67 22.14
CA GLU A 45 -21.50 -8.12 22.74
C GLU A 45 -20.25 -8.19 21.85
N LEU A 46 -20.42 -7.99 20.54
CA LEU A 46 -19.27 -7.81 19.63
C LEU A 46 -18.42 -6.61 20.06
N GLN A 47 -17.11 -6.80 20.05
CA GLN A 47 -16.12 -5.77 20.37
C GLN A 47 -15.88 -4.84 19.18
N ASP A 48 -15.37 -3.63 19.44
CA ASP A 48 -15.06 -2.61 18.43
C ASP A 48 -14.22 -3.16 17.27
N GLU A 49 -13.19 -3.96 17.57
CA GLU A 49 -12.32 -4.57 16.55
C GLU A 49 -13.09 -5.56 15.67
N GLN A 50 -13.95 -6.39 16.26
CA GLN A 50 -14.78 -7.34 15.51
C GLN A 50 -15.77 -6.61 14.61
N LEU A 51 -16.39 -5.53 15.08
CA LEU A 51 -17.32 -4.71 14.29
C LEU A 51 -16.62 -4.03 13.10
N ARG A 52 -15.40 -3.54 13.28
CA ARG A 52 -14.58 -3.00 12.16
C ARG A 52 -14.26 -4.06 11.13
N THR A 53 -13.81 -5.24 11.57
CA THR A 53 -13.56 -6.35 10.65
C THR A 53 -14.83 -6.75 9.91
N ILE A 54 -15.99 -6.80 10.58
CA ILE A 54 -17.28 -7.07 9.90
C ILE A 54 -17.56 -6.03 8.82
N GLU A 55 -17.41 -4.74 9.11
CA GLU A 55 -17.64 -3.64 8.17
C GLU A 55 -16.74 -3.74 6.91
N GLU A 56 -15.46 -4.00 7.10
CA GLU A 56 -14.50 -4.17 5.99
C GLU A 56 -14.81 -5.43 5.17
N ARG A 57 -15.07 -6.54 5.85
CA ARG A 57 -15.22 -7.87 5.26
C ARG A 57 -16.55 -8.03 4.54
N ILE A 58 -17.64 -7.46 5.06
CA ILE A 58 -18.92 -7.43 4.33
C ILE A 58 -18.82 -6.60 3.06
N LYS A 59 -18.11 -5.46 3.09
CA LYS A 59 -17.91 -4.60 1.93
C LYS A 59 -17.21 -5.34 0.80
N TYR A 60 -16.10 -6.04 1.07
CA TYR A 60 -15.46 -6.82 0.01
C TYR A 60 -16.31 -8.01 -0.44
N LEU A 61 -17.03 -8.72 0.45
CA LEU A 61 -17.83 -9.88 0.02
C LEU A 61 -18.96 -9.44 -0.92
N ARG A 62 -19.57 -8.28 -0.64
CA ARG A 62 -20.53 -7.63 -1.56
C ARG A 62 -19.88 -7.26 -2.89
N ASN A 63 -18.70 -6.66 -2.88
CA ASN A 63 -17.98 -6.32 -4.11
C ASN A 63 -17.65 -7.57 -4.95
N LEU A 64 -17.24 -8.66 -4.29
CA LEU A 64 -16.97 -9.94 -4.93
C LEU A 64 -18.24 -10.50 -5.59
N GLU A 65 -19.39 -10.46 -4.90
CA GLU A 65 -20.66 -10.95 -5.44
C GLU A 65 -21.14 -10.10 -6.61
N THR A 66 -21.09 -8.78 -6.49
CA THR A 66 -21.42 -7.86 -7.59
C THR A 66 -20.58 -8.18 -8.81
N ARG A 67 -19.26 -8.32 -8.63
CA ARG A 67 -18.36 -8.64 -9.74
C ARG A 67 -18.62 -10.02 -10.33
N ARG A 68 -18.93 -11.03 -9.50
CA ARG A 68 -19.32 -12.36 -9.97
C ARG A 68 -20.54 -12.27 -10.89
N GLN A 69 -21.56 -11.52 -10.49
CA GLN A 69 -22.78 -11.38 -11.28
C GLN A 69 -22.52 -10.64 -12.61
N GLU A 70 -21.70 -9.60 -12.60
CA GLU A 70 -21.26 -8.92 -13.83
C GLU A 70 -20.58 -9.88 -14.81
N ILE A 71 -19.66 -10.71 -14.30
CA ILE A 71 -18.93 -11.71 -15.10
C ILE A 71 -19.90 -12.77 -15.64
N ILE A 72 -20.80 -13.28 -14.81
CA ILE A 72 -21.83 -14.25 -15.22
C ILE A 72 -22.65 -13.66 -16.37
N ASN A 73 -23.17 -12.45 -16.20
CA ASN A 73 -23.99 -11.78 -17.22
C ASN A 73 -23.20 -11.60 -18.53
N ALA A 74 -21.96 -11.09 -18.45
CA ALA A 74 -21.13 -10.86 -19.62
C ALA A 74 -20.79 -12.14 -20.41
N ILE A 75 -20.63 -13.27 -19.73
CA ILE A 75 -20.37 -14.57 -20.37
C ILE A 75 -21.67 -15.17 -20.94
N THR A 76 -22.78 -15.04 -20.22
CA THR A 76 -24.10 -15.51 -20.68
C THR A 76 -24.57 -14.74 -21.92
N GLU A 77 -24.34 -13.43 -21.99
CA GLU A 77 -24.64 -12.60 -23.18
C GLU A 77 -23.84 -13.02 -24.42
N GLN A 78 -22.68 -13.65 -24.24
CA GLN A 78 -21.86 -14.21 -25.32
C GLN A 78 -22.28 -15.64 -25.72
N GLU A 79 -23.30 -16.21 -25.09
CA GLU A 79 -23.74 -17.61 -25.28
C GLU A 79 -22.63 -18.64 -25.00
N LYS A 80 -21.64 -18.29 -24.18
CA LYS A 80 -20.48 -19.14 -23.85
C LYS A 80 -20.54 -19.76 -22.46
N MET A 81 -21.62 -19.54 -21.70
CA MET A 81 -21.76 -20.08 -20.36
C MET A 81 -21.99 -21.59 -20.39
N THR A 82 -21.19 -22.33 -19.62
CA THR A 82 -21.35 -23.78 -19.40
C THR A 82 -21.64 -24.07 -17.92
N ASP A 83 -22.23 -25.24 -17.64
CA ASP A 83 -22.51 -25.66 -16.26
C ASP A 83 -21.23 -25.76 -15.41
N GLU A 84 -20.13 -26.21 -16.01
CA GLU A 84 -18.82 -26.30 -15.36
C GLU A 84 -18.22 -24.92 -15.04
N LEU A 85 -18.34 -23.97 -15.98
CA LEU A 85 -17.89 -22.60 -15.75
C LEU A 85 -18.73 -21.90 -14.70
N MET A 86 -20.06 -22.06 -14.74
CA MET A 86 -20.97 -21.55 -13.71
C MET A 86 -20.59 -22.11 -12.33
N ALA A 87 -20.37 -23.43 -12.22
CA ALA A 87 -19.93 -24.05 -10.97
C ALA A 87 -18.59 -23.47 -10.47
N SER A 88 -17.65 -23.19 -11.38
CA SER A 88 -16.35 -22.62 -11.05
C SER A 88 -16.46 -21.17 -10.56
N LEU A 89 -17.26 -20.34 -11.22
CA LEU A 89 -17.53 -18.95 -10.82
C LEU A 89 -18.21 -18.88 -9.43
N MET A 90 -19.13 -19.80 -9.15
CA MET A 90 -19.81 -19.89 -7.86
C MET A 90 -18.90 -20.38 -6.74
N LYS A 91 -17.85 -21.14 -7.06
CA LYS A 91 -16.85 -21.63 -6.10
C LYS A 91 -15.74 -20.62 -5.82
N ALA A 92 -15.49 -19.67 -6.73
CA ALA A 92 -14.46 -18.66 -6.57
C ALA A 92 -14.72 -17.78 -5.33
N VAL A 93 -13.72 -17.73 -4.44
CA VAL A 93 -13.77 -17.01 -3.15
C VAL A 93 -12.92 -15.74 -3.16
N LYS A 94 -12.12 -15.54 -4.21
CA LYS A 94 -11.29 -14.35 -4.39
C LYS A 94 -11.62 -13.66 -5.71
N LEU A 95 -11.47 -12.34 -5.71
CA LEU A 95 -11.67 -11.51 -6.90
C LEU A 95 -10.76 -11.96 -8.06
N GLN A 96 -9.50 -12.28 -7.76
CA GLN A 96 -8.54 -12.74 -8.76
C GLN A 96 -8.95 -14.05 -9.44
N GLU A 97 -9.57 -14.98 -8.70
CA GLU A 97 -10.07 -16.24 -9.27
C GLU A 97 -11.20 -15.99 -10.27
N LEU A 98 -12.08 -15.03 -9.98
CA LEU A 98 -13.12 -14.60 -10.92
C LEU A 98 -12.53 -13.94 -12.16
N GLU A 99 -11.54 -13.06 -12.01
CA GLU A 99 -10.90 -12.40 -13.15
C GLU A 99 -10.13 -13.39 -14.04
N ASP A 100 -9.46 -14.38 -13.45
CA ASP A 100 -8.78 -15.45 -14.20
C ASP A 100 -9.79 -16.28 -15.01
N LEU A 101 -10.96 -16.62 -14.43
CA LEU A 101 -12.04 -17.33 -15.13
C LEU A 101 -12.72 -16.49 -16.22
N TYR A 102 -12.78 -15.17 -16.03
CA TYR A 102 -13.38 -14.24 -16.99
C TYR A 102 -12.46 -13.89 -18.17
N LEU A 103 -11.15 -14.05 -18.00
CA LEU A 103 -10.13 -13.63 -18.96
C LEU A 103 -10.38 -14.08 -20.42
N PRO A 104 -10.80 -15.33 -20.72
CA PRO A 104 -11.10 -15.77 -22.09
C PRO A 104 -12.29 -15.04 -22.74
N TYR A 105 -13.19 -14.48 -21.93
CA TYR A 105 -14.45 -13.86 -22.36
C TYR A 105 -14.39 -12.34 -22.33
N ARG A 106 -13.33 -11.78 -21.74
CA ARG A 106 -13.13 -10.34 -21.63
C ARG A 106 -12.93 -9.74 -23.02
N PRO A 107 -13.61 -8.64 -23.39
CA PRO A 107 -13.37 -7.95 -24.65
C PRO A 107 -11.89 -7.54 -24.78
N LYS A 108 -11.23 -7.98 -25.85
CA LYS A 108 -9.81 -7.70 -26.13
C LYS A 108 -9.66 -6.65 -27.22
N LYS A 109 -8.65 -5.77 -27.09
CA LYS A 109 -8.18 -4.95 -28.21
C LYS A 109 -7.59 -5.88 -29.28
N ARG A 110 -7.67 -5.52 -30.56
CA ARG A 110 -7.21 -6.33 -31.71
C ARG A 110 -5.84 -6.98 -31.45
N THR A 111 -5.83 -8.26 -31.07
CA THR A 111 -4.62 -9.02 -30.70
C THR A 111 -3.99 -9.70 -31.92
N ARG A 112 -2.75 -10.19 -31.77
CA ARG A 112 -2.10 -11.02 -32.81
C ARG A 112 -2.93 -12.27 -33.13
N ALA A 113 -3.47 -12.93 -32.10
CA ALA A 113 -4.35 -14.08 -32.26
C ALA A 113 -5.65 -13.73 -32.99
N MET A 114 -6.28 -12.59 -32.67
CA MET A 114 -7.47 -12.12 -33.40
C MET A 114 -7.17 -11.91 -34.89
N ILE A 115 -6.05 -11.25 -35.21
CA ILE A 115 -5.61 -11.04 -36.61
C ILE A 115 -5.33 -12.38 -37.29
N ALA A 116 -4.72 -13.33 -36.60
CA ALA A 116 -4.48 -14.67 -37.14
C ALA A 116 -5.78 -15.47 -37.38
N ARG A 117 -6.79 -15.34 -36.51
CA ARG A 117 -8.13 -15.92 -36.71
C ARG A 117 -8.84 -15.27 -37.91
N GLU A 118 -8.78 -13.95 -38.03
CA GLU A 118 -9.30 -13.19 -39.20
C GLU A 118 -8.68 -13.69 -40.52
N ARG A 119 -7.42 -14.14 -40.48
CA ARG A 119 -6.68 -14.72 -41.61
C ARG A 119 -6.92 -16.21 -41.83
N GLY A 120 -7.82 -16.84 -41.08
CA GLY A 120 -8.18 -18.24 -41.24
C GLY A 120 -7.15 -19.25 -40.70
N LEU A 121 -6.27 -18.84 -39.78
CA LEU A 121 -5.22 -19.71 -39.22
C LEU A 121 -5.68 -20.57 -38.02
N GLU A 122 -6.95 -20.45 -37.63
CA GLU A 122 -7.53 -21.19 -36.49
C GLU A 122 -7.45 -22.72 -36.65
N PRO A 123 -7.75 -23.33 -37.83
CA PRO A 123 -7.64 -24.77 -37.99
C PRO A 123 -6.19 -25.28 -37.83
N LEU A 124 -5.18 -24.50 -38.24
CA LEU A 124 -3.78 -24.83 -38.03
C LEU A 124 -3.41 -24.75 -36.54
N ALA A 125 -3.91 -23.74 -35.83
CA ALA A 125 -3.75 -23.62 -34.39
C ALA A 125 -4.39 -24.80 -33.62
N ASP A 126 -5.57 -25.25 -34.06
CA ASP A 126 -6.24 -26.42 -33.48
C ASP A 126 -5.44 -27.71 -33.69
N MET A 127 -4.80 -27.88 -34.85
CA MET A 127 -3.91 -29.03 -35.10
C MET A 127 -2.70 -29.01 -34.17
N ILE A 128 -2.09 -27.83 -33.98
CA ILE A 128 -0.97 -27.65 -33.05
C ILE A 128 -1.44 -27.95 -31.62
N LEU A 129 -2.54 -27.35 -31.16
CA LEU A 129 -3.02 -27.49 -29.79
C LEU A 129 -3.42 -28.93 -29.45
N ASN A 130 -4.11 -29.61 -30.37
CA ASN A 130 -4.69 -30.93 -30.13
C ASN A 130 -3.78 -32.12 -30.50
N ASP A 131 -2.57 -31.87 -31.02
CA ASP A 131 -1.61 -32.91 -31.45
C ASP A 131 -2.18 -33.91 -32.47
N THR A 132 -2.99 -33.42 -33.41
CA THR A 132 -3.76 -34.30 -34.32
C THR A 132 -2.92 -34.89 -35.45
N VAL A 133 -1.71 -34.37 -35.70
CA VAL A 133 -0.85 -34.79 -36.83
C VAL A 133 0.48 -35.35 -36.32
N THR A 134 0.81 -36.57 -36.75
CA THR A 134 1.97 -37.34 -36.25
C THR A 134 2.98 -37.72 -37.34
N SER A 135 2.78 -37.29 -38.59
CA SER A 135 3.72 -37.54 -39.68
C SER A 135 3.72 -36.39 -40.69
N GLY A 136 4.84 -36.23 -41.40
CA GLY A 136 5.07 -35.15 -42.36
C GLY A 136 5.92 -34.01 -41.79
N ASN A 137 5.91 -32.87 -42.48
CA ASN A 137 6.60 -31.65 -42.07
C ASN A 137 5.57 -30.55 -41.75
N PRO A 138 5.65 -29.87 -40.59
CA PRO A 138 4.78 -28.74 -40.24
C PRO A 138 4.65 -27.67 -41.34
N LEU A 139 5.74 -27.35 -42.03
CA LEU A 139 5.76 -26.34 -43.09
C LEU A 139 5.00 -26.80 -44.34
N ASP A 140 4.93 -28.11 -44.61
CA ASP A 140 4.18 -28.63 -45.75
C ASP A 140 2.67 -28.43 -45.55
N ILE A 141 2.19 -28.66 -44.31
CA ILE A 141 0.79 -28.42 -43.92
C ILE A 141 0.49 -26.93 -43.91
N ALA A 142 1.42 -26.11 -43.40
CA ALA A 142 1.25 -24.66 -43.33
C ALA A 142 1.14 -23.99 -44.71
N ARG A 143 1.62 -24.62 -45.80
CA ARG A 143 1.44 -24.11 -47.17
C ARG A 143 -0.02 -23.98 -47.59
N GLU A 144 -0.91 -24.79 -47.03
CA GLU A 144 -2.36 -24.72 -47.31
C GLU A 144 -3.00 -23.43 -46.77
N TYR A 145 -2.30 -22.71 -45.90
CA TYR A 145 -2.78 -21.50 -45.22
C TYR A 145 -2.13 -20.21 -45.74
N ILE A 146 -1.37 -20.29 -46.85
CA ILE A 146 -0.78 -19.10 -47.50
C ILE A 146 -1.88 -18.26 -48.16
N SER A 147 -1.81 -16.95 -47.95
CA SER A 147 -2.68 -15.95 -48.57
C SER A 147 -1.90 -14.66 -48.86
N GLU A 148 -2.54 -13.66 -49.46
CA GLU A 148 -1.91 -12.33 -49.64
C GLU A 148 -1.50 -11.71 -48.30
N GLU A 149 -2.22 -12.00 -47.21
CA GLU A 149 -1.92 -11.50 -45.87
C GLU A 149 -1.00 -12.43 -45.04
N VAL A 150 -0.76 -13.64 -45.52
CA VAL A 150 0.09 -14.68 -44.90
C VAL A 150 1.00 -15.25 -45.99
N PRO A 151 2.08 -14.55 -46.37
CA PRO A 151 2.80 -14.84 -47.61
C PRO A 151 3.67 -16.10 -47.55
N THR A 152 4.01 -16.60 -46.36
CA THR A 152 4.90 -17.75 -46.19
C THR A 152 4.32 -18.82 -45.24
N PRO A 153 4.72 -20.10 -45.36
CA PRO A 153 4.41 -21.14 -44.37
C PRO A 153 4.83 -20.75 -42.95
N GLU A 154 5.96 -20.06 -42.81
CA GLU A 154 6.47 -19.57 -41.53
C GLU A 154 5.53 -18.53 -40.91
N ASP A 155 4.98 -17.62 -41.70
CA ASP A 155 3.97 -16.65 -41.24
C ASP A 155 2.68 -17.35 -40.79
N ALA A 156 2.28 -18.43 -41.48
CA ALA A 156 1.12 -19.23 -41.09
C ALA A 156 1.36 -19.94 -39.74
N ILE A 157 2.53 -20.56 -39.56
CA ILE A 157 2.94 -21.18 -38.29
C ILE A 157 3.00 -20.14 -37.17
N GLN A 158 3.55 -18.96 -37.43
CA GLN A 158 3.65 -17.89 -36.44
C GLN A 158 2.27 -17.37 -36.04
N GLY A 159 1.36 -17.14 -36.99
CA GLY A 159 0.00 -16.71 -36.69
C GLY A 159 -0.80 -17.77 -35.93
N ALA A 160 -0.67 -19.05 -36.30
CA ALA A 160 -1.25 -20.16 -35.55
C ALA A 160 -0.65 -20.26 -34.13
N SER A 161 0.65 -20.02 -33.97
CA SER A 161 1.33 -19.96 -32.68
C SER A 161 0.84 -18.80 -31.81
N ASP A 162 0.53 -17.64 -32.39
CA ASP A 162 -0.08 -16.52 -31.67
C ASP A 162 -1.47 -16.88 -31.11
N ILE A 163 -2.26 -17.66 -31.85
CA ILE A 163 -3.56 -18.19 -31.38
C ILE A 163 -3.36 -19.16 -30.22
N VAL A 164 -2.44 -20.13 -30.36
CA VAL A 164 -2.10 -21.09 -29.31
C VAL A 164 -1.61 -20.36 -28.05
N ALA A 165 -0.75 -19.35 -28.22
CA ALA A 165 -0.21 -18.58 -27.11
C ALA A 165 -1.31 -17.83 -26.33
N GLU A 166 -2.28 -17.23 -27.03
CA GLU A 166 -3.42 -16.58 -26.38
C GLU A 166 -4.28 -17.58 -25.60
N ILE A 167 -4.64 -18.72 -26.22
CA ILE A 167 -5.45 -19.77 -25.58
C ILE A 167 -4.78 -20.28 -24.29
N VAL A 168 -3.48 -20.56 -24.36
CA VAL A 168 -2.71 -21.05 -23.20
C VAL A 168 -2.59 -19.97 -22.13
N SER A 169 -2.42 -18.70 -22.52
CA SER A 169 -2.29 -17.58 -21.58
C SER A 169 -3.57 -17.26 -20.79
N ASP A 170 -4.72 -17.63 -21.36
CA ASP A 170 -6.04 -17.44 -20.77
C ASP A 170 -6.44 -18.59 -19.82
N SER A 171 -5.61 -19.63 -19.68
CA SER A 171 -5.87 -20.75 -18.77
C SER A 171 -5.81 -20.32 -17.30
N ALA A 172 -6.96 -20.34 -16.64
CA ALA A 172 -7.08 -20.06 -15.21
C ALA A 172 -6.24 -21.03 -14.35
N ASP A 173 -6.16 -22.31 -14.74
CA ASP A 173 -5.41 -23.33 -14.01
C ASP A 173 -3.90 -23.09 -14.05
N PHE A 174 -3.36 -22.73 -15.23
CA PHE A 174 -1.95 -22.37 -15.35
C PHE A 174 -1.63 -21.11 -14.55
N ARG A 175 -2.46 -20.07 -14.66
CA ARG A 175 -2.28 -18.83 -13.89
C ARG A 175 -2.29 -19.08 -12.39
N ALA A 176 -3.28 -19.82 -11.88
CA ALA A 176 -3.38 -20.14 -10.46
C ALA A 176 -2.17 -20.94 -9.96
N THR A 177 -1.74 -21.95 -10.72
CA THR A 177 -0.60 -22.79 -10.35
C THR A 177 0.71 -22.02 -10.38
N LEU A 178 0.96 -21.26 -11.46
CA LEU A 178 2.18 -20.47 -11.61
C LEU A 178 2.25 -19.37 -10.56
N ARG A 179 1.15 -18.64 -10.30
CA ARG A 179 1.10 -17.63 -9.22
C ARG A 179 1.53 -18.21 -7.88
N LYS A 180 1.02 -19.40 -7.54
CA LYS A 180 1.38 -20.10 -6.29
C LYS A 180 2.86 -20.51 -6.26
N ARG A 181 3.42 -20.96 -7.39
CA ARG A 181 4.85 -21.32 -7.48
C ARG A 181 5.74 -20.08 -7.41
N MET A 182 5.43 -19.04 -8.18
CA MET A 182 6.13 -17.74 -8.17
C MET A 182 6.14 -17.12 -6.77
N TRP A 183 5.03 -17.19 -6.03
CA TRP A 183 5.00 -16.72 -4.64
C TRP A 183 5.93 -17.51 -3.72
N LYS A 184 6.04 -18.83 -3.93
CA LYS A 184 6.82 -19.73 -3.07
C LYS A 184 8.32 -19.72 -3.40
N GLU A 185 8.66 -19.60 -4.68
CA GLU A 185 10.00 -19.84 -5.23
C GLU A 185 10.65 -18.57 -5.79
N GLY A 186 9.87 -17.51 -6.02
CA GLY A 186 10.34 -16.28 -6.63
C GLY A 186 11.11 -15.37 -5.69
N PHE A 187 11.96 -14.54 -6.27
CA PHE A 187 12.78 -13.54 -5.58
C PHE A 187 12.51 -12.16 -6.15
N ILE A 188 12.38 -11.16 -5.27
CA ILE A 188 12.46 -9.76 -5.69
C ILE A 188 13.93 -9.39 -5.75
N GLN A 189 14.41 -9.09 -6.94
CA GLN A 189 15.76 -8.60 -7.19
C GLN A 189 15.73 -7.08 -7.37
N ALA A 190 16.71 -6.39 -6.80
CA ALA A 190 16.92 -4.97 -6.97
C ALA A 190 18.31 -4.68 -7.54
N GLU A 191 18.35 -3.79 -8.52
CA GLU A 191 19.58 -3.28 -9.13
C GLU A 191 19.65 -1.76 -8.97
N LEU A 192 20.82 -1.24 -8.58
CA LEU A 192 21.03 0.18 -8.43
C LEU A 192 21.17 0.88 -9.79
N VAL A 193 20.57 2.06 -9.92
CA VAL A 193 20.76 2.94 -11.07
C VAL A 193 21.83 3.97 -10.74
N GLU A 194 23.04 3.77 -11.29
CA GLU A 194 24.24 4.55 -10.94
C GLU A 194 24.16 6.06 -11.23
N ASP A 195 23.33 6.46 -12.19
CA ASP A 195 23.17 7.85 -12.65
C ASP A 195 22.02 8.60 -11.94
N ASN A 196 21.48 8.08 -10.84
CA ASN A 196 20.37 8.69 -10.11
C ASN A 196 20.83 9.52 -8.88
N GLU A 197 20.24 10.70 -8.66
CA GLU A 197 20.58 11.60 -7.56
C GLU A 197 20.26 11.06 -6.16
N HIS A 198 19.36 10.06 -6.07
CA HIS A 198 18.96 9.45 -4.81
C HIS A 198 19.70 8.14 -4.50
N LYS A 199 20.65 7.71 -5.34
CA LYS A 199 21.29 6.39 -5.24
C LYS A 199 21.94 6.11 -3.88
N ASP A 200 22.53 7.13 -3.25
CA ASP A 200 23.23 7.00 -1.97
C ASP A 200 22.28 6.55 -0.84
N GLN A 201 20.97 6.79 -0.98
CA GLN A 201 19.94 6.36 -0.04
C GLN A 201 19.62 4.85 -0.14
N PHE A 202 20.00 4.22 -1.25
CA PHE A 202 19.61 2.84 -1.59
C PHE A 202 20.80 1.90 -1.83
N LEU A 203 22.03 2.29 -1.45
CA LEU A 203 23.25 1.48 -1.64
C LEU A 203 23.15 0.07 -1.05
N GLN A 204 22.43 -0.10 0.06
CA GLN A 204 22.20 -1.40 0.69
C GLN A 204 21.38 -2.38 -0.17
N TYR A 205 20.72 -1.88 -1.22
CA TYR A 205 19.91 -2.66 -2.15
C TYR A 205 20.61 -2.92 -3.49
N ASN A 206 21.90 -2.59 -3.61
CA ASN A 206 22.67 -2.96 -4.79
C ASN A 206 22.86 -4.49 -4.84
N GLU A 207 22.56 -5.10 -5.99
CA GLU A 207 22.60 -6.57 -6.20
C GLU A 207 21.80 -7.36 -5.15
N TYR A 208 20.72 -6.77 -4.64
CA TYR A 208 19.91 -7.35 -3.60
C TYR A 208 18.91 -8.35 -4.17
N ALA A 209 18.72 -9.50 -3.50
CA ALA A 209 17.66 -10.44 -3.81
C ALA A 209 17.05 -11.02 -2.53
N GLU A 210 15.73 -11.05 -2.43
CA GLU A 210 15.02 -11.65 -1.30
C GLU A 210 13.82 -12.50 -1.76
N PRO A 211 13.56 -13.67 -1.15
CA PRO A 211 12.38 -14.46 -1.47
C PRO A 211 11.08 -13.66 -1.27
N VAL A 212 10.18 -13.70 -2.26
CA VAL A 212 8.86 -13.03 -2.24
C VAL A 212 8.13 -13.27 -0.92
N ARG A 213 8.02 -14.55 -0.51
CA ARG A 213 7.28 -14.95 0.69
C ARG A 213 7.86 -14.42 2.01
N GLN A 214 9.12 -14.02 2.04
CA GLN A 214 9.84 -13.67 3.28
C GLN A 214 10.17 -12.18 3.37
N MET A 215 9.92 -11.41 2.31
CA MET A 215 10.26 -10.00 2.26
C MET A 215 9.43 -9.21 3.29
N PRO A 216 10.06 -8.54 4.27
CA PRO A 216 9.34 -7.80 5.29
C PRO A 216 8.81 -6.46 4.76
N SER A 217 7.68 -5.99 5.31
CA SER A 217 6.96 -4.79 4.85
C SER A 217 7.87 -3.55 4.70
N HIS A 218 8.75 -3.28 5.66
CA HIS A 218 9.65 -2.12 5.59
C HIS A 218 10.62 -2.18 4.40
N ARG A 219 11.04 -3.37 3.95
CA ARG A 219 11.89 -3.52 2.77
C ARG A 219 11.10 -3.40 1.49
N ILE A 220 9.89 -3.95 1.45
CA ILE A 220 8.97 -3.77 0.30
C ILE A 220 8.77 -2.27 0.05
N LEU A 221 8.43 -1.50 1.08
CA LEU A 221 8.28 -0.04 1.00
C LEU A 221 9.57 0.66 0.55
N ALA A 222 10.71 0.26 1.12
CA ALA A 222 12.00 0.87 0.77
C ALA A 222 12.37 0.63 -0.71
N VAL A 223 12.24 -0.61 -1.21
CA VAL A 223 12.57 -0.91 -2.60
C VAL A 223 11.56 -0.25 -3.56
N ASN A 224 10.27 -0.26 -3.22
CA ASN A 224 9.23 0.40 -4.03
C ASN A 224 9.48 1.91 -4.13
N ARG A 225 9.90 2.55 -3.04
CA ARG A 225 10.31 3.96 -3.05
C ARG A 225 11.54 4.18 -3.93
N GLY A 226 12.55 3.31 -3.82
CA GLY A 226 13.74 3.38 -4.67
C GLY A 226 13.39 3.27 -6.16
N GLU A 227 12.46 2.38 -6.52
CA GLU A 227 11.93 2.25 -7.89
C GLU A 227 11.17 3.51 -8.33
N LYS A 228 10.28 4.05 -7.49
CA LYS A 228 9.52 5.27 -7.76
C LYS A 228 10.42 6.50 -7.98
N LEU A 229 11.54 6.58 -7.27
CA LEU A 229 12.56 7.62 -7.42
C LEU A 229 13.53 7.34 -8.59
N GLY A 230 13.40 6.20 -9.27
CA GLY A 230 14.28 5.76 -10.36
C GLY A 230 15.69 5.39 -9.92
N ALA A 231 15.92 5.23 -8.61
CA ALA A 231 17.21 4.84 -8.02
C ALA A 231 17.41 3.32 -8.04
N LEU A 232 16.33 2.55 -8.10
CA LEU A 232 16.35 1.09 -8.21
C LEU A 232 15.57 0.62 -9.44
N LYS A 233 15.98 -0.50 -10.02
CA LYS A 233 15.17 -1.33 -10.92
C LYS A 233 14.81 -2.61 -10.18
N LEU A 234 13.53 -2.96 -10.17
CA LEU A 234 13.06 -4.18 -9.54
C LEU A 234 12.62 -5.20 -10.59
N ALA A 235 12.91 -6.46 -10.31
CA ALA A 235 12.48 -7.59 -11.14
C ALA A 235 12.09 -8.76 -10.24
N LEU A 236 11.04 -9.48 -10.62
CA LEU A 236 10.75 -10.80 -10.06
C LEU A 236 11.57 -11.85 -10.82
N THR A 237 12.34 -12.68 -10.12
CA THR A 237 13.09 -13.78 -10.74
C THR A 237 12.55 -15.13 -10.28
N VAL A 238 12.37 -16.04 -11.24
CA VAL A 238 11.74 -17.37 -11.05
C VAL A 238 12.40 -18.38 -12.01
N PRO A 239 12.28 -19.70 -11.78
CA PRO A 239 12.82 -20.71 -12.68
C PRO A 239 11.94 -20.89 -13.94
N ASP A 240 11.98 -19.91 -14.86
CA ASP A 240 11.12 -19.80 -16.05
C ASP A 240 11.01 -21.10 -16.85
N GLU A 241 12.14 -21.74 -17.14
CA GLU A 241 12.19 -22.96 -17.95
C GLU A 241 11.37 -24.11 -17.34
N SER A 242 11.35 -24.22 -16.00
CA SER A 242 10.54 -25.23 -15.31
C SER A 242 9.03 -24.97 -15.44
N TYR A 243 8.64 -23.71 -15.55
CA TYR A 243 7.24 -23.29 -15.68
C TYR A 243 6.75 -23.50 -17.11
N ILE A 244 7.59 -23.16 -18.09
CA ILE A 244 7.34 -23.45 -19.51
C ILE A 244 7.19 -24.96 -19.71
N GLN A 245 8.12 -25.77 -19.19
CA GLN A 245 8.03 -27.25 -19.29
C GLN A 245 6.76 -27.80 -18.66
N TYR A 246 6.37 -27.29 -17.49
CA TYR A 246 5.12 -27.66 -16.84
C TYR A 246 3.89 -27.33 -17.71
N MET A 247 3.86 -26.15 -18.33
CA MET A 247 2.77 -25.74 -19.22
C MET A 247 2.72 -26.59 -20.49
N VAL A 248 3.87 -26.84 -21.13
CA VAL A 248 3.96 -27.70 -22.31
C VAL A 248 3.41 -29.08 -21.98
N HIS A 249 3.89 -29.71 -20.91
CA HIS A 249 3.41 -31.01 -20.47
C HIS A 249 1.90 -31.02 -20.16
N GLY A 250 1.37 -29.91 -19.61
CA GLY A 250 -0.06 -29.78 -19.31
C GLY A 250 -0.98 -29.72 -20.54
N ILE A 251 -0.46 -29.36 -21.71
CA ILE A 251 -1.24 -29.28 -22.97
C ILE A 251 -0.84 -30.31 -24.03
N THR A 252 0.21 -31.11 -23.79
CA THR A 252 0.61 -32.19 -24.69
C THR A 252 -0.38 -33.35 -24.55
N LYS A 253 -1.05 -33.68 -25.64
CA LYS A 253 -1.98 -34.82 -25.78
C LYS A 253 -1.31 -36.00 -26.47
N ASN A 254 -0.35 -35.74 -27.37
CA ASN A 254 0.39 -36.77 -28.07
C ASN A 254 1.83 -36.34 -28.38
N GLU A 255 2.79 -37.00 -27.74
CA GLU A 255 4.24 -36.77 -27.88
C GLU A 255 4.78 -37.01 -29.30
N GLN A 256 4.04 -37.76 -30.14
CA GLN A 256 4.43 -38.05 -31.52
C GLN A 256 4.01 -36.94 -32.50
N SER A 257 3.47 -35.82 -32.02
CA SER A 257 3.07 -34.74 -32.91
C SER A 257 4.25 -34.17 -33.69
N ILE A 258 4.05 -33.86 -34.97
CA ILE A 258 5.04 -33.12 -35.75
C ILE A 258 5.14 -31.65 -35.32
N PHE A 259 4.14 -31.13 -34.58
CA PHE A 259 4.08 -29.75 -34.13
C PHE A 259 4.67 -29.54 -32.73
N SER A 260 5.29 -30.55 -32.11
CA SER A 260 5.79 -30.48 -30.73
C SER A 260 6.71 -29.27 -30.47
N ASP A 261 7.66 -28.99 -31.36
CA ASP A 261 8.57 -27.85 -31.23
C ASP A 261 7.86 -26.51 -31.42
N VAL A 262 6.87 -26.45 -32.34
CA VAL A 262 6.04 -25.27 -32.59
C VAL A 262 5.18 -24.98 -31.37
N LYS A 263 4.52 -26.00 -30.82
CA LYS A 263 3.73 -25.92 -29.59
C LYS A 263 4.58 -25.45 -28.42
N ALA A 264 5.75 -26.07 -28.20
CA ALA A 264 6.65 -25.67 -27.12
C ALA A 264 7.08 -24.20 -27.24
N SER A 265 7.39 -23.75 -28.45
CA SER A 265 7.74 -22.36 -28.73
C SER A 265 6.57 -21.40 -28.47
N ALA A 266 5.36 -21.77 -28.90
CA ALA A 266 4.14 -20.98 -28.66
C ALA A 266 3.83 -20.86 -27.16
N VAL A 267 3.99 -21.93 -26.39
CA VAL A 267 3.82 -21.94 -24.93
C VAL A 267 4.87 -21.06 -24.25
N ALA A 268 6.13 -21.13 -24.69
CA ALA A 268 7.19 -20.28 -24.16
C ALA A 268 6.89 -18.79 -24.40
N ASP A 269 6.39 -18.43 -25.59
CA ASP A 269 5.93 -17.06 -25.88
C ASP A 269 4.72 -16.67 -25.02
N ALA A 270 3.73 -17.54 -24.87
CA ALA A 270 2.58 -17.32 -23.98
C ALA A 270 3.03 -16.99 -22.55
N TYR A 271 3.95 -17.78 -22.02
CA TYR A 271 4.51 -17.57 -20.70
C TYR A 271 5.26 -16.22 -20.61
N LYS A 272 6.28 -16.01 -21.45
CA LYS A 272 7.18 -14.85 -21.36
C LYS A 272 6.47 -13.52 -21.65
N ARG A 273 5.57 -13.49 -22.62
CA ARG A 273 4.94 -12.27 -23.11
C ARG A 273 3.64 -11.92 -22.39
N LEU A 274 2.86 -12.92 -21.97
CA LEU A 274 1.49 -12.71 -21.51
C LEU A 274 1.28 -13.11 -20.05
N ILE A 275 1.75 -14.28 -19.63
CA ILE A 275 1.50 -14.78 -18.27
C ILE A 275 2.45 -14.16 -17.25
N PHE A 276 3.76 -14.27 -17.46
CA PHE A 276 4.77 -13.82 -16.51
C PHE A 276 4.63 -12.33 -16.16
N PRO A 277 4.52 -11.39 -17.13
CA PRO A 277 4.36 -9.97 -16.80
C PRO A 277 3.03 -9.62 -16.11
N ALA A 278 2.00 -10.46 -16.27
CA ALA A 278 0.75 -10.32 -15.54
C ALA A 278 0.91 -10.79 -14.09
N LEU A 279 1.47 -11.99 -13.90
CA LEU A 279 1.67 -12.56 -12.57
C LEU A 279 2.72 -11.82 -11.74
N GLU A 280 3.75 -11.27 -12.38
CA GLU A 280 4.72 -10.39 -11.72
C GLU A 280 4.02 -9.15 -11.12
N ARG A 281 3.16 -8.49 -11.91
CA ARG A 281 2.38 -7.35 -11.41
C ARG A 281 1.44 -7.76 -10.28
N ASP A 282 0.74 -8.89 -10.42
CA ASP A 282 -0.15 -9.40 -9.36
C ASP A 282 0.61 -9.61 -8.05
N ILE A 283 1.79 -10.26 -8.11
CA ILE A 283 2.61 -10.54 -6.92
C ILE A 283 3.19 -9.26 -6.32
N ARG A 284 3.69 -8.33 -7.16
CA ARG A 284 4.21 -7.04 -6.71
C ARG A 284 3.12 -6.20 -6.04
N ASN A 285 1.89 -6.23 -6.57
CA ASN A 285 0.74 -5.58 -5.97
C ASN A 285 0.37 -6.21 -4.61
N GLU A 286 0.29 -7.55 -4.53
CA GLU A 286 -0.01 -8.25 -3.28
C GLU A 286 1.03 -7.96 -2.18
N LEU A 287 2.32 -7.94 -2.54
CA LEU A 287 3.39 -7.52 -1.62
C LEU A 287 3.21 -6.08 -1.15
N THR A 288 2.88 -5.17 -2.07
CA THR A 288 2.71 -3.74 -1.77
C THR A 288 1.51 -3.52 -0.87
N GLU A 289 0.34 -4.07 -1.21
CA GLU A 289 -0.88 -3.99 -0.39
C GLU A 289 -0.64 -4.53 1.02
N SER A 290 0.01 -5.69 1.14
CA SER A 290 0.33 -6.27 2.46
C SER A 290 1.32 -5.39 3.26
N ALA A 291 2.29 -4.76 2.58
CA ALA A 291 3.23 -3.86 3.23
C ALA A 291 2.57 -2.57 3.71
N ASP A 292 1.70 -1.99 2.88
CA ASP A 292 0.93 -0.79 3.17
C ASP A 292 -0.02 -1.03 4.36
N GLU A 293 -0.79 -2.11 4.34
CA GLU A 293 -1.69 -2.49 5.44
C GLU A 293 -0.95 -2.60 6.78
N GLN A 294 0.20 -3.29 6.77
CA GLN A 294 1.01 -3.46 7.98
C GLN A 294 1.60 -2.13 8.46
N ALA A 295 2.08 -1.28 7.55
CA ALA A 295 2.60 0.03 7.88
C ALA A 295 1.51 0.95 8.45
N ILE A 296 0.35 1.01 7.80
CA ILE A 296 -0.83 1.78 8.26
C ILE A 296 -1.28 1.30 9.64
N LYS A 297 -1.25 0.00 9.91
CA LYS A 297 -1.55 -0.53 11.24
C LYS A 297 -0.57 -0.02 12.30
N VAL A 298 0.73 -0.01 12.00
CA VAL A 298 1.76 0.55 12.90
C VAL A 298 1.56 2.05 13.08
N PHE A 299 1.25 2.79 12.02
CA PHE A 299 0.94 4.22 12.07
C PHE A 299 -0.28 4.50 12.95
N GLY A 300 -1.33 3.68 12.84
CA GLY A 300 -2.51 3.77 13.68
C GLY A 300 -2.20 3.56 15.16
N VAL A 301 -1.35 2.58 15.50
CA VAL A 301 -0.89 2.35 16.88
C VAL A 301 -0.07 3.55 17.40
N ASN A 302 0.85 4.06 16.59
CA ASN A 302 1.69 5.20 16.96
C ASN A 302 0.86 6.48 17.14
N LEU A 303 -0.09 6.73 16.25
CA LEU A 303 -1.03 7.84 16.36
C LEU A 303 -1.90 7.71 17.62
N LYS A 304 -2.44 6.52 17.89
CA LYS A 304 -3.21 6.26 19.12
C LYS A 304 -2.39 6.57 20.37
N ASN A 305 -1.14 6.11 20.42
CA ASN A 305 -0.25 6.37 21.56
C ASN A 305 0.05 7.86 21.72
N LEU A 306 0.17 8.60 20.62
CA LEU A 306 0.37 10.05 20.64
C LEU A 306 -0.88 10.80 21.14
N LEU A 307 -2.05 10.43 20.64
CA LEU A 307 -3.33 11.05 21.02
C LEU A 307 -3.74 10.77 22.48
N LEU A 308 -3.31 9.63 23.04
CA LEU A 308 -3.66 9.21 24.40
C LEU A 308 -2.57 9.55 25.42
N GLN A 309 -1.61 10.41 25.09
CA GLN A 309 -0.64 10.91 26.06
C GLN A 309 -1.36 11.66 27.20
N PRO A 310 -0.98 11.45 28.47
CA PRO A 310 -1.59 12.16 29.58
C PRO A 310 -1.39 13.67 29.47
N PRO A 311 -2.45 14.49 29.64
CA PRO A 311 -2.34 15.95 29.63
C PRO A 311 -1.62 16.48 30.88
N LEU A 312 -0.77 17.49 30.72
CA LEU A 312 -0.13 18.24 31.81
C LEU A 312 -0.87 19.56 32.06
N ALA A 313 -2.08 19.47 32.60
CA ALA A 313 -2.93 20.62 32.89
C ALA A 313 -2.43 21.48 34.06
N GLY A 314 -2.78 22.76 34.06
CA GLY A 314 -2.51 23.69 35.17
C GLY A 314 -1.13 24.35 35.16
N HIS A 315 -0.27 24.00 34.20
CA HIS A 315 1.04 24.62 34.02
C HIS A 315 0.97 25.89 33.16
N VAL A 316 1.79 26.88 33.49
CA VAL A 316 2.19 27.92 32.53
C VAL A 316 3.38 27.36 31.75
N ILE A 317 3.24 27.27 30.43
CA ILE A 317 4.16 26.50 29.57
C ILE A 317 4.89 27.44 28.60
N MET A 318 6.21 27.34 28.53
CA MET A 318 7.03 27.94 27.47
C MET A 318 7.30 26.89 26.39
N GLY A 319 6.66 27.01 25.23
CA GLY A 319 6.96 26.24 24.04
C GLY A 319 8.20 26.77 23.33
N LEU A 320 9.12 25.87 23.00
CA LEU A 320 10.35 26.10 22.24
C LEU A 320 10.31 25.26 20.98
N ASP A 321 10.29 25.91 19.83
CA ASP A 321 10.41 25.32 18.49
C ASP A 321 11.85 25.51 17.98
N PRO A 322 12.71 24.48 18.10
CA PRO A 322 14.13 24.60 17.83
C PRO A 322 14.46 25.01 16.39
N GLY A 323 15.64 25.58 16.20
CA GLY A 323 16.12 25.91 14.86
C GLY A 323 17.47 26.62 14.85
N TYR A 324 18.29 26.30 13.84
CA TYR A 324 19.62 26.90 13.68
C TYR A 324 19.54 28.30 13.05
N ARG A 325 19.18 28.39 11.76
CA ARG A 325 19.30 29.64 10.98
C ARG A 325 18.27 30.69 11.35
N THR A 326 17.03 30.27 11.59
CA THR A 326 15.91 31.16 11.96
C THR A 326 15.77 31.36 13.46
N GLY A 327 16.66 30.75 14.25
CA GLY A 327 16.58 30.71 15.69
C GLY A 327 15.49 29.76 16.21
N CYS A 328 15.49 29.60 17.53
CA CYS A 328 14.45 28.92 18.29
C CYS A 328 13.27 29.87 18.49
N LYS A 329 12.08 29.48 18.03
CA LYS A 329 10.86 30.27 18.26
C LYS A 329 10.31 29.89 19.63
N MET A 330 9.83 30.89 20.34
CA MET A 330 9.37 30.76 21.71
C MET A 330 7.97 31.34 21.83
N ALA A 331 7.08 30.64 22.52
CA ALA A 331 5.78 31.13 22.94
C ALA A 331 5.49 30.71 24.38
N ILE A 332 4.94 31.60 25.20
CA ILE A 332 4.45 31.28 26.54
C ILE A 332 2.94 31.22 26.48
N ILE A 333 2.35 30.16 27.03
CA ILE A 333 0.91 30.02 27.21
C ILE A 333 0.55 29.93 28.70
N ASP A 334 -0.62 30.46 29.06
CA ASP A 334 -1.20 30.27 30.40
C ASP A 334 -1.81 28.86 30.57
N ALA A 335 -2.33 28.59 31.78
CA ALA A 335 -2.97 27.32 32.11
C ALA A 335 -4.28 27.02 31.33
N GLN A 336 -4.78 27.99 30.55
CA GLN A 336 -5.94 27.87 29.66
C GLN A 336 -5.54 27.81 28.17
N GLY A 337 -4.25 27.95 27.86
CA GLY A 337 -3.73 27.90 26.49
C GLY A 337 -3.71 29.25 25.75
N ASN A 338 -3.95 30.37 26.45
CA ASN A 338 -3.84 31.72 25.87
C ASN A 338 -2.37 32.14 25.78
N VAL A 339 -2.00 32.80 24.69
CA VAL A 339 -0.62 33.27 24.48
C VAL A 339 -0.33 34.51 25.34
N LEU A 340 0.70 34.44 26.17
CA LEU A 340 1.15 35.50 27.07
C LEU A 340 2.33 36.32 26.51
N ASP A 341 3.23 35.66 25.79
CA ASP A 341 4.44 36.26 25.24
C ASP A 341 5.01 35.37 24.12
N TYR A 342 5.80 35.93 23.22
CA TYR A 342 6.46 35.20 22.14
C TYR A 342 7.72 35.91 21.64
N GLY A 343 8.56 35.18 20.91
CA GLY A 343 9.77 35.75 20.30
C GLY A 343 10.64 34.71 19.60
N ALA A 344 11.77 35.16 19.06
CA ALA A 344 12.77 34.30 18.45
C ALA A 344 14.13 34.53 19.10
N TYR A 345 14.83 33.43 19.41
CA TYR A 345 16.08 33.44 20.17
C TYR A 345 17.12 32.54 19.52
N TYR A 346 18.36 33.02 19.44
CA TYR A 346 19.46 32.31 18.79
C TYR A 346 20.25 31.51 19.82
N LEU A 347 19.83 30.26 20.04
CA LEU A 347 20.38 29.37 21.08
C LEU A 347 21.63 28.60 20.64
N THR A 348 21.87 28.50 19.33
CA THR A 348 22.95 27.69 18.75
C THR A 348 24.07 28.52 18.11
N ASN A 349 23.95 29.85 18.14
CA ASN A 349 24.87 30.78 17.46
C ASN A 349 26.06 31.15 18.36
N SER A 350 26.51 32.41 18.29
CA SER A 350 27.66 32.88 19.07
C SER A 350 27.37 32.87 20.57
N GLU A 351 28.42 32.68 21.37
CA GLU A 351 28.32 32.61 22.84
C GLU A 351 27.64 33.86 23.44
N LYS A 352 27.88 35.03 22.85
CA LYS A 352 27.23 36.28 23.23
C LYS A 352 25.70 36.21 23.08
N LEU A 353 25.21 35.71 21.94
CA LEU A 353 23.77 35.60 21.68
C LEU A 353 23.11 34.56 22.60
N LYS A 354 23.82 33.47 22.92
CA LYS A 354 23.35 32.48 23.89
C LYS A 354 23.17 33.09 25.27
N GLN A 355 24.16 33.84 25.76
CA GLN A 355 24.08 34.51 27.07
C GLN A 355 22.96 35.58 27.10
N GLU A 356 22.77 36.33 26.01
CA GLU A 356 21.67 37.28 25.90
C GLU A 356 20.30 36.58 25.91
N ALA A 357 20.17 35.45 25.21
CA ALA A 357 18.95 34.64 25.21
C ALA A 357 18.67 34.06 26.60
N GLN A 358 19.70 33.53 27.29
CA GLN A 358 19.58 32.95 28.63
C GLN A 358 18.99 33.94 29.63
N LYS A 359 19.55 35.15 29.70
CA LYS A 359 19.04 36.20 30.59
C LYS A 359 17.59 36.58 30.27
N LYS A 360 17.28 36.81 28.99
CA LYS A 360 15.92 37.21 28.56
C LYS A 360 14.88 36.11 28.82
N LEU A 361 15.22 34.85 28.55
CA LEU A 361 14.30 33.73 28.77
C LEU A 361 14.10 33.49 30.27
N ALA A 362 15.15 33.58 31.09
CA ALA A 362 15.04 33.50 32.55
C ALA A 362 14.19 34.63 33.15
N GLU A 363 14.33 35.87 32.65
CA GLU A 363 13.46 36.99 33.02
C GLU A 363 11.99 36.72 32.70
N LYS A 364 11.69 36.18 31.50
CA LYS A 364 10.34 35.82 31.10
C LYS A 364 9.78 34.67 31.96
N ILE A 365 10.58 33.63 32.23
CA ILE A 365 10.18 32.50 33.08
C ILE A 365 9.73 33.01 34.45
N ARG A 366 10.52 33.90 35.09
CA ARG A 366 10.15 34.51 36.37
C ARG A 366 8.94 35.43 36.26
N LYS A 367 8.85 36.25 35.20
CA LYS A 367 7.75 37.21 35.00
C LYS A 367 6.40 36.53 34.87
N PHE A 368 6.33 35.43 34.12
CA PHE A 368 5.08 34.73 33.82
C PHE A 368 4.84 33.51 34.72
N ASN A 369 5.75 33.22 35.66
CA ASN A 369 5.73 32.02 36.50
C ASN A 369 5.64 30.74 35.65
N VAL A 370 6.48 30.65 34.61
CA VAL A 370 6.56 29.44 33.77
C VAL A 370 7.04 28.29 34.64
N THR A 371 6.27 27.21 34.66
CA THR A 371 6.57 26.00 35.43
C THR A 371 7.10 24.86 34.56
N LEU A 372 6.90 24.93 33.24
CA LEU A 372 7.26 23.88 32.30
C LEU A 372 7.74 24.46 30.97
N LEU A 373 8.84 23.90 30.44
CA LEU A 373 9.33 24.16 29.09
C LEU A 373 8.98 22.95 28.20
N SER A 374 8.32 23.19 27.07
CA SER A 374 8.01 22.16 26.06
C SER A 374 8.93 22.36 24.87
N ILE A 375 9.82 21.40 24.60
CA ILE A 375 10.86 21.51 23.55
C ILE A 375 10.50 20.58 22.39
N GLY A 376 10.33 21.12 21.18
CA GLY A 376 10.12 20.34 19.97
C GLY A 376 11.28 19.36 19.71
N ASN A 377 10.97 18.15 19.23
CA ASN A 377 11.97 17.11 18.94
C ASN A 377 12.57 17.19 17.52
N GLY A 378 12.49 18.34 16.86
CA GLY A 378 13.02 18.55 15.53
C GLY A 378 14.48 18.95 15.44
N THR A 379 14.78 19.74 14.42
CA THR A 379 16.14 20.20 14.10
C THR A 379 16.67 21.13 15.18
N ALA A 380 17.88 20.87 15.70
CA ALA A 380 18.50 21.61 16.81
C ALA A 380 17.86 21.37 18.20
N SER A 381 17.05 20.32 18.34
CA SER A 381 16.39 19.96 19.61
C SER A 381 17.40 19.62 20.71
N TYR A 382 18.42 18.83 20.40
CA TYR A 382 19.49 18.45 21.34
C TYR A 382 20.21 19.69 21.91
N GLU A 383 20.61 20.63 21.07
CA GLU A 383 21.27 21.86 21.50
C GLU A 383 20.34 22.77 22.31
N THR A 384 19.05 22.77 21.96
CA THR A 384 18.02 23.53 22.70
C THR A 384 17.76 22.92 24.08
N GLU A 385 17.75 21.60 24.19
CA GLU A 385 17.66 20.86 25.46
C GLU A 385 18.84 21.16 26.37
N GLN A 386 20.08 21.08 25.85
CA GLN A 386 21.28 21.42 26.61
C GLN A 386 21.23 22.86 27.12
N PHE A 387 20.80 23.80 26.27
CA PHE A 387 20.64 25.19 26.64
C PHE A 387 19.59 25.36 27.76
N ALA A 388 18.42 24.73 27.62
CA ALA A 388 17.33 24.83 28.59
C ALA A 388 17.75 24.25 29.95
N SER A 389 18.37 23.06 29.97
CA SER A 389 18.86 22.44 31.20
C SER A 389 19.88 23.31 31.92
N LYS A 390 20.86 23.86 31.18
CA LYS A 390 21.90 24.73 31.75
C LYS A 390 21.31 26.04 32.28
N MET A 391 20.39 26.65 31.54
CA MET A 391 19.69 27.86 31.96
C MET A 391 18.93 27.63 33.27
N ILE A 392 18.16 26.54 33.38
CA ILE A 392 17.38 26.22 34.58
C ILE A 392 18.30 26.11 35.81
N GLU A 393 19.44 25.42 35.67
CA GLU A 393 20.41 25.25 36.75
C GLU A 393 21.12 26.56 37.14
N GLU A 394 21.71 27.26 36.17
CA GLU A 394 22.51 28.46 36.43
C GLU A 394 21.67 29.64 36.95
N GLU A 395 20.46 29.79 36.44
CA GLU A 395 19.52 30.86 36.84
C GLU A 395 18.64 30.45 38.03
N LYS A 396 18.80 29.22 38.55
CA LYS A 396 18.05 28.64 39.68
C LYS A 396 16.53 28.78 39.51
N LEU A 397 16.04 28.39 38.33
CA LEU A 397 14.63 28.51 37.97
C LEU A 397 13.82 27.34 38.53
N ASP A 398 12.63 27.62 39.05
CA ASP A 398 11.69 26.61 39.55
C ASP A 398 10.77 26.12 38.42
N CYS A 399 11.37 25.43 37.45
CA CYS A 399 10.65 24.84 36.33
C CYS A 399 11.34 23.58 35.80
N HIS A 400 10.58 22.77 35.07
CA HIS A 400 11.08 21.57 34.42
C HIS A 400 11.02 21.72 32.89
N TYR A 401 11.65 20.80 32.15
CA TYR A 401 11.49 20.72 30.71
C TYR A 401 11.04 19.31 30.30
N ILE A 402 10.39 19.23 29.13
CA ILE A 402 9.98 17.99 28.48
C ILE A 402 10.22 18.10 26.97
N ILE A 403 10.53 16.97 26.34
CA ILE A 403 10.61 16.86 24.89
C ILE A 403 9.25 16.47 24.32
N THR A 404 8.80 17.22 23.33
CA THR A 404 7.47 17.12 22.73
C THR A 404 7.60 16.81 21.25
N ASN A 405 6.77 15.87 20.77
CA ASN A 405 6.72 15.59 19.34
C ASN A 405 6.19 16.83 18.59
N GLU A 406 6.97 17.40 17.68
CA GLU A 406 6.58 18.56 16.88
C GLU A 406 5.86 18.21 15.56
N ALA A 407 5.69 16.92 15.26
CA ALA A 407 5.11 16.46 14.00
C ALA A 407 3.75 17.12 13.73
N GLY A 408 3.60 17.68 12.54
CA GLY A 408 2.40 18.41 12.14
C GLY A 408 2.27 19.83 12.69
N ALA A 409 3.17 20.32 13.56
CA ALA A 409 3.14 21.71 14.05
C ALA A 409 3.34 22.72 12.91
N SER A 410 4.19 22.39 11.92
CA SER A 410 4.37 23.18 10.70
C SER A 410 3.15 23.18 9.78
N VAL A 411 2.42 22.06 9.74
CA VAL A 411 1.17 21.94 8.96
C VAL A 411 0.06 22.73 9.64
N TYR A 412 -0.06 22.63 10.96
CA TYR A 412 -0.95 23.46 11.75
C TYR A 412 -0.66 24.94 11.52
N SER A 413 0.59 25.39 11.67
CA SER A 413 0.91 26.81 11.68
C SER A 413 0.59 27.54 10.37
N ALA A 414 0.67 26.83 9.25
CA ALA A 414 0.30 27.31 7.92
C ALA A 414 -1.20 27.08 7.57
N SER A 415 -1.95 26.40 8.43
CA SER A 415 -3.37 26.11 8.19
C SER A 415 -4.26 27.34 8.35
N LYS A 416 -5.41 27.31 7.66
CA LYS A 416 -6.44 28.34 7.84
C LYS A 416 -6.93 28.42 9.29
N LEU A 417 -7.08 27.28 9.96
CA LEU A 417 -7.49 27.22 11.37
C LEU A 417 -6.53 27.99 12.27
N ALA A 418 -5.21 27.82 12.09
CA ALA A 418 -4.23 28.54 12.90
C ALA A 418 -4.20 30.04 12.59
N ILE A 419 -4.48 30.46 11.35
CA ILE A 419 -4.66 31.87 10.99
C ILE A 419 -5.87 32.46 11.72
N ASP A 420 -6.97 31.71 11.78
CA ASP A 420 -8.20 32.16 12.44
C ASP A 420 -8.03 32.17 13.98
N GLU A 421 -7.32 31.20 14.57
CA GLU A 421 -7.04 31.15 16.01
C GLU A 421 -6.02 32.22 16.47
N LEU A 422 -5.00 32.50 15.66
CA LEU A 422 -3.84 33.32 16.01
C LEU A 422 -3.49 34.30 14.88
N PRO A 423 -4.39 35.25 14.56
CA PRO A 423 -4.27 36.11 13.37
C PRO A 423 -3.05 37.03 13.42
N ASP A 424 -2.71 37.54 14.61
CA ASP A 424 -1.63 38.50 14.81
C ASP A 424 -0.24 37.87 14.90
N LEU A 425 -0.15 36.54 14.92
CA LEU A 425 1.12 35.82 15.04
C LEU A 425 1.66 35.37 13.69
N ASP A 426 2.98 35.48 13.52
CA ASP A 426 3.69 34.92 12.38
C ASP A 426 3.60 33.39 12.34
N VAL A 427 3.68 32.82 11.13
CA VAL A 427 3.62 31.37 10.88
C VAL A 427 4.61 30.57 11.74
N THR A 428 5.80 31.10 12.01
CA THR A 428 6.81 30.40 12.79
C THR A 428 6.49 30.39 14.29
N ILE A 429 5.85 31.45 14.80
CA ILE A 429 5.44 31.54 16.22
C ILE A 429 4.25 30.62 16.51
N ARG A 430 3.31 30.48 15.56
CA ARG A 430 2.17 29.55 15.72
C ARG A 430 2.62 28.10 15.93
N GLY A 431 3.76 27.71 15.35
CA GLY A 431 4.39 26.41 15.60
C GLY A 431 4.79 26.24 17.08
N ALA A 432 5.49 27.22 17.66
CA ALA A 432 5.86 27.21 19.08
C ALA A 432 4.64 27.19 20.03
N VAL A 433 3.56 27.90 19.66
CA VAL A 433 2.29 27.84 20.41
C VAL A 433 1.71 26.42 20.38
N SER A 434 1.72 25.75 19.23
CA SER A 434 1.24 24.36 19.11
C SER A 434 2.07 23.40 19.97
N ILE A 435 3.40 23.55 19.98
CA ILE A 435 4.29 22.74 20.83
C ILE A 435 3.98 22.93 22.33
N ALA A 436 3.64 24.15 22.76
CA ALA A 436 3.24 24.40 24.14
C ALA A 436 1.88 23.76 24.48
N ARG A 437 0.86 23.99 23.63
CA ARG A 437 -0.52 23.48 23.83
C ARG A 437 -0.59 21.95 23.77
N ARG A 438 0.27 21.32 22.98
CA ARG A 438 0.32 19.86 22.84
C ARG A 438 0.69 19.16 24.14
N VAL A 439 1.49 19.78 25.00
CA VAL A 439 1.82 19.20 26.31
C VAL A 439 0.68 19.40 27.31
N GLN A 440 -0.02 20.53 27.20
CA GLN A 440 -1.18 20.83 28.03
C GLN A 440 -2.32 19.83 27.78
N ASP A 441 -2.65 19.58 26.51
CA ASP A 441 -3.61 18.56 26.09
C ASP A 441 -3.24 18.02 24.68
N PRO A 442 -2.55 16.85 24.63
CA PRO A 442 -2.12 16.25 23.37
C PRO A 442 -3.28 15.98 22.41
N LEU A 443 -4.41 15.50 22.92
CA LEU A 443 -5.57 15.17 22.10
C LEU A 443 -6.17 16.43 21.49
N ALA A 444 -6.46 17.44 22.32
CA ALA A 444 -7.12 18.66 21.88
C ALA A 444 -6.31 19.46 20.86
N GLU A 445 -4.97 19.43 20.96
CA GLU A 445 -4.10 20.11 20.00
C GLU A 445 -3.88 19.26 18.74
N SER A 446 -3.71 17.94 18.85
CA SER A 446 -3.48 17.07 17.68
C SER A 446 -4.69 16.94 16.76
N VAL A 447 -5.93 17.02 17.26
CA VAL A 447 -7.14 16.96 16.40
C VAL A 447 -7.31 18.15 15.46
N LYS A 448 -6.53 19.22 15.65
CA LYS A 448 -6.51 20.40 14.77
C LYS A 448 -5.74 20.16 13.46
N ILE A 449 -5.02 19.05 13.36
CA ILE A 449 -4.16 18.70 12.23
C ILE A 449 -4.80 17.54 11.48
N ASP A 450 -4.70 17.55 10.14
CA ASP A 450 -5.07 16.38 9.32
C ASP A 450 -4.28 15.16 9.85
N PRO A 451 -4.93 14.07 10.29
CA PRO A 451 -4.24 12.92 10.89
C PRO A 451 -3.11 12.36 10.02
N LYS A 452 -3.23 12.43 8.68
CA LYS A 452 -2.20 11.96 7.75
C LYS A 452 -0.93 12.83 7.75
N SER A 453 -1.03 14.04 8.28
CA SER A 453 0.07 15.02 8.38
C SER A 453 0.78 14.96 9.73
N ILE A 454 0.27 14.16 10.68
CA ILE A 454 0.99 13.84 11.91
C ILE A 454 1.96 12.71 11.58
N GLY A 455 3.26 13.03 11.53
CA GLY A 455 4.31 12.04 11.27
C GLY A 455 4.39 11.00 12.37
N VAL A 456 3.95 9.78 12.07
CA VAL A 456 3.87 8.65 12.99
C VAL A 456 4.64 7.42 12.51
N GLY A 457 5.36 7.51 11.38
CA GLY A 457 6.29 6.48 10.97
C GLY A 457 7.07 6.80 9.69
N GLN A 458 8.06 5.96 9.39
CA GLN A 458 8.82 6.03 8.15
C GLN A 458 7.95 5.64 6.96
N TYR A 459 8.21 6.23 5.79
CA TYR A 459 7.47 5.95 4.55
C TYR A 459 5.96 6.27 4.59
N GLN A 460 5.48 7.03 5.59
CA GLN A 460 4.07 7.41 5.69
C GLN A 460 3.53 8.18 4.47
N HIS A 461 4.38 8.90 3.75
CA HIS A 461 3.99 9.59 2.51
C HIS A 461 4.03 8.69 1.27
N ASP A 462 4.57 7.48 1.42
CA ASP A 462 4.71 6.51 0.35
C ASP A 462 3.54 5.51 0.31
N VAL A 463 2.69 5.49 1.37
CA VAL A 463 1.49 4.64 1.51
C VAL A 463 0.18 5.42 1.40
#